data_AF-A0A975A936-F1
#
_entry.id   AF-A0A975A936-F1
#
_cell.length_a   1.000
_cell.length_b   1.000
_cell.length_c   1.000
_cell.angle_alpha   90.00
_cell.angle_beta   90.00
_cell.angle_gamma   90.00
#
_symmetry.space_group_name_H-M   'P 1'
#
loop_
_entity.id
_entity.type
_entity.pdbx_description
1 polymer ?
#
loop_
_entity_poly.entity_id
_entity_poly.type
_entity_poly.pdbx_seq_one_letter_code
_entity_poly.pdbx_strand_id
1 'polypeptide(L)'
;MSCLGKRKITVISLAFAALISGAGSIYWLLIPEDKPPAPALFPVKSIKYMASRNFSRLSMDEKQKYLEQFGGPGKGFKAFRKASLTECEKQALRKNISPVMQKIMRERLKDFFKLSKTARKKRIKEIAARINERRRERESNELRSSKSRERWHGDPAKRIKRRMEEFDSATRAQFMEFRKLLRAEMQKQKHR
;
A
#
# COMPACT_ATOMS: atom_id res chain seq x y z
N MET A 1 -53.72 19.61 -38.65
CA MET A 1 -53.46 18.79 -37.45
C MET A 1 -51.97 18.81 -37.12
N SER A 2 -51.64 19.14 -35.86
CA SER A 2 -50.45 18.67 -35.12
C SER A 2 -49.03 19.20 -35.45
N CYS A 3 -48.80 20.51 -35.34
CA CYS A 3 -47.44 21.09 -35.19
C CYS A 3 -47.13 21.70 -33.80
N LEU A 4 -48.09 21.68 -32.87
CA LEU A 4 -47.93 22.26 -31.52
C LEU A 4 -47.46 21.26 -30.43
N GLY A 5 -47.46 19.96 -30.72
CA GLY A 5 -47.11 18.91 -29.74
C GLY A 5 -45.61 18.69 -29.55
N LYS A 6 -44.78 18.90 -30.58
CA LYS A 6 -43.35 18.56 -30.53
C LYS A 6 -42.51 19.52 -29.68
N ARG A 7 -42.85 20.82 -29.66
CA ARG A 7 -42.09 21.86 -28.91
C ARG A 7 -42.19 21.69 -27.38
N LYS A 8 -43.33 21.23 -26.87
CA LYS A 8 -43.54 21.04 -25.42
C LYS A 8 -42.75 19.85 -24.87
N ILE A 9 -42.61 18.78 -25.67
CA ILE A 9 -41.85 17.58 -25.28
C ILE A 9 -40.34 17.87 -25.19
N THR A 10 -39.79 18.68 -26.11
CA THR A 10 -38.36 19.03 -26.10
C THR A 10 -37.97 19.89 -24.90
N VAL A 11 -38.84 20.84 -24.49
CA VAL A 11 -38.59 21.71 -23.32
C VAL A 11 -38.65 20.92 -22.02
N ILE A 12 -39.59 19.97 -21.89
CA ILE A 12 -39.69 19.09 -20.72
C ILE A 12 -38.47 18.17 -20.61
N SER A 13 -37.98 17.63 -21.73
CA SER A 13 -36.80 16.76 -21.75
C SER A 13 -35.50 17.51 -21.39
N LEU A 14 -35.34 18.76 -21.85
CA LEU A 14 -34.20 19.60 -21.46
C LEU A 14 -34.24 19.98 -19.98
N ALA A 15 -35.43 20.30 -19.44
CA ALA A 15 -35.60 20.61 -18.02
C ALA A 15 -35.27 19.39 -17.13
N PHE A 16 -35.66 18.19 -17.57
CA PHE A 16 -35.35 16.94 -16.84
C PHE A 16 -33.86 16.60 -16.88
N ALA A 17 -33.20 16.79 -18.04
CA ALA A 17 -31.75 16.61 -18.16
C ALA A 17 -30.98 17.60 -17.25
N ALA A 18 -31.39 18.87 -17.22
CA ALA A 18 -30.79 19.89 -16.35
C ALA A 18 -31.00 19.58 -14.85
N LEU A 19 -32.17 19.04 -14.47
CA LEU A 19 -32.45 18.61 -13.10
C LEU A 19 -31.60 17.40 -12.67
N ILE A 20 -31.42 16.41 -13.54
CA ILE A 20 -30.59 15.23 -13.25
C ILE A 20 -29.10 15.64 -13.17
N SER A 21 -28.63 16.51 -14.06
CA SER A 21 -27.27 17.06 -14.00
C SER A 21 -27.04 17.94 -12.77
N GLY A 22 -28.03 18.77 -12.39
CA GLY A 22 -28.00 19.61 -11.19
C GLY A 22 -28.01 18.82 -9.89
N ALA A 23 -28.88 17.81 -9.78
CA ALA A 23 -28.93 16.93 -8.61
C ALA A 23 -27.67 16.08 -8.46
N GLY A 24 -27.09 15.59 -9.57
CA GLY A 24 -25.83 14.84 -9.56
C GLY A 24 -24.62 15.67 -9.11
N SER A 25 -24.58 16.95 -9.47
CA SER A 25 -23.50 17.89 -9.10
C SER A 25 -23.63 18.38 -7.66
N ILE A 26 -24.85 18.65 -7.19
CA ILE A 26 -25.12 18.96 -5.78
C ILE A 26 -24.79 17.76 -4.88
N TYR A 27 -25.12 16.54 -5.30
CA TYR A 27 -24.72 15.32 -4.58
C TYR A 27 -23.19 15.16 -4.50
N TRP A 28 -22.45 15.58 -5.52
CA TRP A 28 -20.98 15.55 -5.51
C TRP A 28 -20.38 16.59 -4.56
N LEU A 29 -21.01 17.77 -4.45
CA LEU A 29 -20.60 18.87 -3.55
C LEU A 29 -20.97 18.63 -2.07
N LEU A 30 -21.98 17.82 -1.79
CA LEU A 30 -22.44 17.51 -0.43
C LEU A 30 -21.73 16.30 0.21
N ILE A 31 -20.78 15.66 -0.48
CA ILE A 31 -19.92 14.65 0.15
C ILE A 31 -18.91 15.42 1.01
N PRO A 32 -18.97 15.35 2.35
CA PRO A 32 -17.96 15.99 3.18
C PRO A 32 -16.58 15.46 2.76
N GLU A 33 -15.70 16.37 2.33
CA GLU A 33 -14.29 16.08 2.22
C GLU A 33 -13.75 15.84 3.63
N ASP A 34 -13.87 14.59 4.09
CA ASP A 34 -13.14 14.11 5.25
C ASP A 34 -11.66 14.30 4.93
N LYS A 35 -11.10 15.41 5.40
CA LYS A 35 -9.68 15.73 5.27
C LYS A 35 -8.87 14.50 5.71
N PRO A 36 -7.87 14.07 4.91
CA PRO A 36 -7.10 12.90 5.24
C PRO A 36 -6.49 13.06 6.65
N PRO A 37 -6.70 12.11 7.57
CA PRO A 37 -6.18 12.23 8.91
C PRO A 37 -4.64 12.24 8.86
N ALA A 38 -4.00 13.05 9.71
CA ALA A 38 -2.55 13.13 9.75
C ALA A 38 -1.95 11.76 10.19
N PRO A 39 -1.18 11.05 9.34
CA PRO A 39 -0.69 9.71 9.63
C PRO A 39 0.18 9.58 10.88
N ALA A 40 1.01 10.60 11.13
CA ALA A 40 1.90 10.64 12.29
C ALA A 40 1.15 10.81 13.61
N LEU A 41 0.05 11.59 13.61
CA LEU A 41 -0.73 11.90 14.81
C LEU A 41 -1.83 10.86 15.05
N PHE A 42 -2.44 10.35 13.98
CA PHE A 42 -3.60 9.46 14.04
C PHE A 42 -3.40 8.17 13.24
N PRO A 43 -2.43 7.32 13.61
CA PRO A 43 -2.05 6.18 12.78
C PRO A 43 -3.18 5.13 12.64
N VAL A 44 -4.05 4.98 13.64
CA VAL A 44 -5.21 4.07 13.57
C VAL A 44 -6.28 4.62 12.61
N LYS A 45 -6.70 5.89 12.76
CA LYS A 45 -7.67 6.53 11.86
C LYS A 45 -7.16 6.54 10.43
N SER A 46 -5.87 6.77 10.26
CA SER A 46 -5.20 6.80 8.96
C SER A 46 -5.20 5.44 8.26
N ILE A 47 -5.16 4.33 9.00
CA ILE A 47 -5.29 2.99 8.43
C ILE A 47 -6.70 2.70 7.95
N LYS A 48 -7.71 3.12 8.72
CA LYS A 48 -9.12 3.05 8.27
C LYS A 48 -9.34 3.94 7.03
N TYR A 49 -8.77 5.14 7.02
CA TYR A 49 -8.81 6.03 5.86
C TYR A 49 -8.21 5.37 4.61
N MET A 50 -7.06 4.70 4.73
CA MET A 50 -6.45 3.96 3.60
C MET A 50 -7.32 2.81 3.06
N ALA A 51 -8.22 2.25 3.89
CA ALA A 51 -9.20 1.26 3.47
C ALA A 51 -10.47 1.88 2.83
N SER A 52 -10.64 3.20 2.94
CA SER A 52 -11.85 3.91 2.51
C SER A 52 -11.93 4.15 1.01
N ARG A 53 -13.12 4.52 0.54
CA ARG A 53 -13.38 4.99 -0.83
C ARG A 53 -12.74 6.35 -1.12
N ASN A 54 -12.58 7.21 -0.11
CA ASN A 54 -11.94 8.51 -0.30
C ASN A 54 -10.46 8.35 -0.64
N PHE A 55 -9.77 7.45 0.07
CA PHE A 55 -8.39 7.13 -0.27
C PHE A 55 -8.26 6.45 -1.64
N SER A 56 -9.22 5.62 -2.06
CA SER A 56 -9.14 4.97 -3.37
C SER A 56 -9.25 5.96 -4.54
N ARG A 57 -9.93 7.11 -4.34
CA ARG A 57 -10.06 8.21 -5.32
C ARG A 57 -8.79 9.06 -5.48
N LEU A 58 -7.89 9.03 -4.50
CA LEU A 58 -6.63 9.77 -4.59
C LEU A 58 -5.78 9.29 -5.78
N SER A 59 -5.06 10.22 -6.39
CA SER A 59 -4.04 9.90 -7.38
C SER A 59 -2.94 9.03 -6.77
N MET A 60 -2.18 8.34 -7.62
CA MET A 60 -1.09 7.48 -7.17
C MET A 60 -0.03 8.24 -6.37
N ASP A 61 0.26 9.49 -6.76
CA ASP A 61 1.26 10.32 -6.10
C ASP A 61 0.79 10.82 -4.74
N GLU A 62 -0.49 11.18 -4.61
CA GLU A 62 -1.10 11.53 -3.31
C GLU A 62 -1.09 10.33 -2.35
N LYS A 63 -1.43 9.14 -2.84
CA LYS A 63 -1.37 7.90 -2.05
C LYS A 63 0.05 7.61 -1.58
N GLN A 64 1.04 7.82 -2.44
CA GLN A 64 2.46 7.65 -2.11
C GLN A 64 2.90 8.66 -1.04
N LYS A 65 2.63 9.95 -1.25
CA LYS A 65 2.96 11.02 -0.30
C LYS A 65 2.31 10.78 1.07
N TYR A 66 1.07 10.32 1.08
CA TYR A 66 0.36 9.98 2.32
C TYR A 66 1.01 8.80 3.06
N LEU A 67 1.46 7.77 2.32
CA LEU A 67 2.17 6.64 2.89
C LEU A 67 3.56 6.99 3.44
N GLU A 68 4.26 7.95 2.86
CA GLU A 68 5.56 8.42 3.34
C GLU A 68 5.46 9.06 4.73
N GLN A 69 4.31 9.68 5.04
CA GLN A 69 4.03 10.29 6.34
C GLN A 69 3.81 9.27 7.48
N PHE A 70 3.53 7.99 7.17
CA PHE A 70 3.34 6.94 8.18
C PHE A 70 4.61 6.57 8.97
N GLY A 71 5.75 7.12 8.57
CA GLY A 71 7.04 6.83 9.16
C GLY A 71 7.56 5.47 8.74
N GLY A 72 8.89 5.35 8.71
CA GLY A 72 9.61 4.21 8.16
C GLY A 72 9.24 2.82 8.74
N PRO A 73 9.91 1.76 8.24
CA PRO A 73 9.52 0.38 8.45
C PRO A 73 9.43 0.00 9.94
N GLY A 74 8.21 -0.14 10.47
CA GLY A 74 7.94 -0.65 11.82
C GLY A 74 6.78 0.04 12.55
N LYS A 75 6.61 1.36 12.38
CA LYS A 75 5.55 2.12 13.09
C LYS A 75 4.15 1.77 12.59
N GLY A 76 3.97 1.61 11.27
CA GLY A 76 2.68 1.24 10.67
C GLY A 76 2.15 -0.15 11.08
N PHE A 77 3.02 -1.10 11.44
CA PHE A 77 2.59 -2.47 11.74
C PHE A 77 1.88 -2.59 13.10
N LYS A 78 2.32 -1.82 14.11
CA LYS A 78 1.63 -1.76 15.41
C LYS A 78 0.26 -1.10 15.28
N ALA A 79 0.17 -0.02 14.52
CA ALA A 79 -1.09 0.66 14.24
C ALA A 79 -2.07 -0.23 13.46
N PHE A 80 -1.57 -1.03 12.51
CA PHE A 80 -2.40 -1.97 11.74
C PHE A 80 -3.09 -2.99 12.63
N ARG A 81 -2.37 -3.56 13.61
CA ARG A 81 -2.96 -4.49 14.58
C ARG A 81 -4.02 -3.83 15.45
N LYS A 82 -3.83 -2.55 15.80
CA LYS A 82 -4.77 -1.78 16.65
C LYS A 82 -5.99 -1.25 15.89
N ALA A 83 -5.96 -1.21 14.56
CA ALA A 83 -7.02 -0.58 13.78
C ALA A 83 -8.32 -1.41 13.68
N SER A 84 -8.31 -2.66 14.13
CA SER A 84 -9.46 -3.58 14.15
C SER A 84 -10.30 -3.50 12.87
N LEU A 85 -9.67 -3.83 11.73
CA LEU A 85 -10.32 -3.83 10.42
C LEU A 85 -11.14 -5.10 10.20
N THR A 86 -12.31 -4.97 9.60
CA THR A 86 -13.10 -6.07 9.02
C THR A 86 -12.36 -6.74 7.84
N GLU A 87 -12.78 -7.93 7.41
CA GLU A 87 -12.18 -8.58 6.23
C GLU A 87 -12.35 -7.77 4.95
N CYS A 88 -13.52 -7.13 4.77
CA CYS A 88 -13.78 -6.23 3.65
C CYS A 88 -12.81 -5.03 3.66
N GLU A 89 -12.61 -4.39 4.80
CA GLU A 89 -11.65 -3.27 4.94
C GLU A 89 -10.21 -3.73 4.72
N LYS A 90 -9.83 -4.92 5.21
CA LYS A 90 -8.50 -5.50 4.95
C LYS A 90 -8.29 -5.71 3.45
N GLN A 91 -9.31 -6.18 2.74
CA GLN A 91 -9.24 -6.39 1.30
C GLN A 91 -9.17 -5.05 0.54
N ALA A 92 -9.99 -4.07 0.91
CA ALA A 92 -9.97 -2.73 0.34
C ALA A 92 -8.61 -2.05 0.57
N LEU A 93 -8.08 -2.12 1.78
CA LEU A 93 -6.75 -1.62 2.13
C LEU A 93 -5.66 -2.26 1.26
N ARG A 94 -5.69 -3.59 1.06
CA ARG A 94 -4.74 -4.26 0.17
C ARG A 94 -4.86 -3.75 -1.27
N LYS A 95 -6.08 -3.66 -1.81
CA LYS A 95 -6.33 -3.16 -3.17
C LYS A 95 -5.82 -1.72 -3.35
N ASN A 96 -6.02 -0.87 -2.35
CA ASN A 96 -5.62 0.54 -2.39
C ASN A 96 -4.09 0.73 -2.26
N ILE A 97 -3.43 -0.07 -1.42
CA ILE A 97 -2.02 0.14 -1.05
C ILE A 97 -1.05 -0.69 -1.90
N SER A 98 -1.45 -1.89 -2.36
CA SER A 98 -0.60 -2.76 -3.17
C SER A 98 0.04 -2.06 -4.38
N PRO A 99 -0.70 -1.34 -5.25
CA PRO A 99 -0.10 -0.69 -6.41
C PRO A 99 0.92 0.39 -6.02
N VAL A 100 0.68 1.09 -4.92
CA VAL A 100 1.58 2.14 -4.43
C VAL A 100 2.88 1.53 -3.91
N MET A 101 2.77 0.44 -3.15
CA MET A 101 3.94 -0.29 -2.65
C MET A 101 4.75 -0.94 -3.79
N GLN A 102 4.09 -1.42 -4.84
CA GLN A 102 4.76 -1.94 -6.04
C GLN A 102 5.55 -0.83 -6.75
N LYS A 103 4.96 0.35 -6.96
CA LYS A 103 5.63 1.52 -7.54
C LYS A 103 6.89 1.89 -6.74
N ILE A 104 6.73 2.08 -5.42
CA ILE A 104 7.83 2.40 -4.52
C ILE A 104 8.92 1.32 -4.57
N MET A 105 8.55 0.03 -4.62
CA MET A 105 9.52 -1.07 -4.70
C MET A 105 10.30 -1.04 -6.02
N ARG A 106 9.62 -0.81 -7.14
CA ARG A 106 10.26 -0.71 -8.47
C ARG A 106 11.27 0.43 -8.50
N GLU A 107 10.89 1.61 -7.99
CA GLU A 107 11.78 2.77 -7.90
C GLU A 107 13.01 2.47 -7.04
N ARG A 108 12.81 1.88 -5.85
CA ARG A 108 13.92 1.49 -4.96
C ARG A 108 14.86 0.47 -5.56
N LEU A 109 14.34 -0.50 -6.32
CA LEU A 109 15.19 -1.47 -7.04
C LEU A 109 15.98 -0.78 -8.14
N LYS A 110 15.31 0.06 -8.95
CA LYS A 110 15.96 0.84 -10.00
C LYS A 110 17.12 1.66 -9.42
N ASP A 111 16.89 2.37 -8.32
CA ASP A 111 17.92 3.19 -7.68
C ASP A 111 19.02 2.33 -7.05
N PHE A 112 18.68 1.20 -6.43
CA PHE A 112 19.68 0.26 -5.93
C PHE A 112 20.61 -0.25 -7.05
N PHE A 113 20.08 -0.58 -8.22
CA PHE A 113 20.88 -1.08 -9.34
C PHE A 113 21.68 -0.01 -10.09
N LYS A 114 21.32 1.27 -9.94
CA LYS A 114 22.16 2.40 -10.39
C LYS A 114 23.42 2.57 -9.54
N LEU A 115 23.44 2.06 -8.31
CA LEU A 115 24.61 2.18 -7.43
C LEU A 115 25.79 1.35 -7.94
N SER A 116 27.00 1.85 -7.69
CA SER A 116 28.25 1.12 -7.94
C SER A 116 28.26 -0.24 -7.20
N LYS A 117 29.08 -1.19 -7.67
CA LYS A 117 29.18 -2.52 -7.04
C LYS A 117 29.56 -2.42 -5.55
N THR A 118 30.46 -1.50 -5.20
CA THR A 118 30.89 -1.26 -3.81
C THR A 118 29.75 -0.68 -2.95
N ALA A 119 29.03 0.33 -3.47
CA ALA A 119 27.88 0.92 -2.80
C ALA A 119 26.72 -0.08 -2.60
N ARG A 120 26.43 -0.91 -3.61
CA ARG A 120 25.44 -2.01 -3.50
C ARG A 120 25.80 -2.98 -2.39
N LYS A 121 27.06 -3.40 -2.32
CA LYS A 121 27.56 -4.32 -1.27
C LYS A 121 27.40 -3.72 0.12
N LYS A 122 27.76 -2.44 0.30
CA LYS A 122 27.55 -1.71 1.57
C LYS A 122 26.07 -1.68 1.95
N ARG A 123 25.19 -1.35 1.00
CA ARG A 123 23.75 -1.28 1.25
C ARG A 123 23.14 -2.63 1.63
N ILE A 124 23.55 -3.71 0.96
CA ILE A 124 23.10 -5.07 1.32
C ILE A 124 23.55 -5.45 2.74
N LYS A 125 24.78 -5.12 3.13
CA LYS A 125 25.28 -5.33 4.49
C LYS A 125 24.45 -4.62 5.55
N GLU A 126 24.14 -3.34 5.32
CA GLU A 126 23.29 -2.55 6.21
C GLU A 126 21.90 -3.17 6.37
N ILE A 127 21.28 -3.62 5.26
CA ILE A 127 19.97 -4.25 5.27
C ILE A 127 20.03 -5.60 6.01
N ALA A 128 21.04 -6.43 5.73
CA ALA A 128 21.24 -7.72 6.40
C ALA A 128 21.44 -7.55 7.91
N ALA A 129 22.27 -6.58 8.33
CA ALA A 129 22.51 -6.26 9.73
C ALA A 129 21.21 -5.87 10.45
N ARG A 130 20.41 -4.97 9.85
CA ARG A 130 19.11 -4.56 10.41
C ARG A 130 18.11 -5.70 10.50
N ILE A 131 18.12 -6.64 9.54
CA ILE A 131 17.26 -7.83 9.58
C ILE A 131 17.69 -8.75 10.73
N ASN A 132 18.99 -8.98 10.88
CA ASN A 132 19.53 -9.81 11.95
C ASN A 132 19.31 -9.20 13.33
N GLU A 133 19.50 -7.90 13.49
CA GLU A 133 19.19 -7.15 14.72
C GLU A 133 17.72 -7.36 15.12
N ARG A 134 16.78 -7.10 14.20
CA ARG A 134 15.35 -7.32 14.47
C ARG A 134 15.00 -8.78 14.75
N ARG A 135 15.74 -9.72 14.17
CA ARG A 135 15.56 -11.14 14.45
C ARG A 135 15.98 -11.45 15.88
N ARG A 136 17.16 -10.97 16.31
CA ARG A 136 17.66 -11.12 17.68
C ARG A 136 16.74 -10.46 18.70
N GLU A 137 16.23 -9.26 18.41
CA GLU A 137 15.24 -8.58 19.26
C GLU A 137 13.97 -9.41 19.44
N ARG A 138 13.50 -10.08 18.38
CA ARG A 138 12.32 -10.96 18.46
C ARG A 138 12.62 -12.23 19.23
N GLU A 139 13.73 -12.90 18.96
CA GLU A 139 14.14 -14.11 19.68
C GLU A 139 14.30 -13.82 21.18
N SER A 140 14.91 -12.68 21.54
CA SER A 140 15.02 -12.21 22.93
C SER A 140 13.66 -11.92 23.58
N ASN A 141 12.73 -11.29 22.85
CA ASN A 141 11.38 -11.01 23.37
C ASN A 141 10.49 -12.27 23.41
N GLU A 142 10.64 -13.22 22.49
CA GLU A 142 9.92 -14.49 22.47
C GLU A 142 10.37 -15.42 23.61
N LEU A 143 11.66 -15.43 23.95
CA LEU A 143 12.15 -16.11 25.17
C LEU A 143 11.49 -15.58 26.45
N ARG A 144 11.03 -14.32 26.45
CA ARG A 144 10.28 -13.69 27.56
C ARG A 144 8.76 -13.88 27.48
N SER A 145 8.23 -14.38 26.37
CA SER A 145 6.80 -14.48 26.07
C SER A 145 6.47 -15.90 25.60
N SER A 146 6.32 -16.82 26.55
CA SER A 146 6.05 -18.26 26.31
C SER A 146 4.69 -18.59 25.66
N LYS A 147 3.87 -17.60 25.25
CA LYS A 147 2.44 -17.83 24.97
C LYS A 147 1.90 -17.45 23.58
N SER A 148 2.71 -17.31 22.53
CA SER A 148 2.16 -17.03 21.18
C SER A 148 2.86 -17.73 20.01
N ARG A 149 2.87 -19.07 20.03
CA ARG A 149 3.14 -19.88 18.82
C ARG A 149 1.85 -20.18 18.06
N GLU A 150 1.07 -19.17 17.68
CA GLU A 150 0.02 -19.38 16.70
C GLU A 150 0.58 -19.09 15.30
N ARG A 151 0.78 -20.19 14.58
CA ARG A 151 1.48 -20.29 13.30
C ARG A 151 0.79 -19.44 12.24
N TRP A 152 1.58 -18.62 11.56
CA TRP A 152 1.23 -18.11 10.25
C TRP A 152 1.15 -19.27 9.25
N HIS A 153 -0.03 -19.88 9.10
CA HIS A 153 -0.30 -20.94 8.15
C HIS A 153 -0.36 -20.36 6.73
N GLY A 154 0.75 -20.40 6.02
CA GLY A 154 0.77 -20.11 4.59
C GLY A 154 2.15 -20.27 3.99
N ASP A 155 2.26 -21.01 2.90
CA ASP A 155 3.52 -21.20 2.17
C ASP A 155 4.11 -19.84 1.76
N PRO A 156 5.28 -19.46 2.31
CA PRO A 156 5.97 -18.22 1.94
C PRO A 156 6.26 -18.14 0.44
N ALA A 157 6.53 -19.27 -0.23
CA ALA A 157 6.85 -19.31 -1.65
C ALA A 157 5.64 -18.90 -2.50
N LYS A 158 4.45 -19.43 -2.21
CA LYS A 158 3.19 -19.05 -2.91
C LYS A 158 2.88 -17.56 -2.75
N ARG A 159 3.13 -16.96 -1.58
CA ARG A 159 2.92 -15.52 -1.36
C ARG A 159 3.89 -14.65 -2.15
N ILE A 160 5.16 -15.07 -2.23
CA ILE A 160 6.16 -14.38 -3.05
C ILE A 160 5.80 -14.50 -4.52
N LYS A 161 5.41 -15.69 -4.98
CA LYS A 161 5.02 -15.94 -6.38
C LYS A 161 3.90 -15.00 -6.84
N ARG A 162 2.80 -14.89 -6.08
CA ARG A 162 1.70 -13.96 -6.42
C ARG A 162 2.16 -12.51 -6.55
N ARG A 163 3.02 -12.05 -5.62
CA ARG A 163 3.58 -10.69 -5.72
C ARG A 163 4.50 -10.50 -6.92
N MET A 164 5.17 -11.57 -7.37
CA MET A 164 6.07 -11.51 -8.52
C MET A 164 5.31 -11.50 -9.85
N GLU A 165 4.16 -12.16 -9.92
CA GLU A 165 3.29 -12.17 -11.09
C GLU A 165 2.81 -10.77 -11.48
N GLU A 166 2.69 -9.86 -10.51
CA GLU A 166 2.28 -8.46 -10.71
C GLU A 166 3.40 -7.54 -11.23
N PHE A 167 4.67 -8.00 -11.22
CA PHE A 167 5.80 -7.24 -11.76
C PHE A 167 6.12 -7.63 -13.21
N ASP A 168 6.58 -6.65 -13.99
CA ASP A 168 7.22 -6.86 -15.29
C ASP A 168 8.49 -7.71 -15.18
N SER A 169 8.91 -8.31 -16.29
CA SER A 169 10.04 -9.26 -16.33
C SER A 169 11.34 -8.66 -15.81
N ALA A 170 11.63 -7.40 -16.15
CA ALA A 170 12.83 -6.71 -15.72
C ALA A 170 12.84 -6.44 -14.21
N THR A 171 11.75 -5.90 -13.67
CA THR A 171 11.61 -5.67 -12.22
C THR A 171 11.67 -6.98 -11.44
N ARG A 172 11.08 -8.06 -11.96
CA ARG A 172 11.14 -9.39 -11.37
C ARG A 172 12.58 -9.92 -11.30
N ALA A 173 13.35 -9.77 -12.38
CA ALA A 173 14.76 -10.17 -12.42
C ALA A 173 15.60 -9.40 -11.38
N GLN A 174 15.46 -8.07 -11.36
CA GLN A 174 16.15 -7.21 -10.39
C GLN A 174 15.81 -7.58 -8.94
N PHE A 175 14.53 -7.83 -8.65
CA PHE A 175 14.11 -8.26 -7.33
C PHE A 175 14.72 -9.61 -6.93
N MET A 176 14.77 -10.58 -7.85
CA MET A 176 15.39 -11.88 -7.59
C MET A 176 16.89 -11.77 -7.35
N GLU A 177 17.59 -10.93 -8.12
CA GLU A 177 19.02 -10.66 -7.91
C GLU A 177 19.26 -9.98 -6.55
N PHE A 178 18.48 -8.95 -6.21
CA PHE A 178 18.54 -8.30 -4.90
C PHE A 178 18.38 -9.32 -3.76
N ARG A 179 17.41 -10.23 -3.88
CA ARG A 179 17.20 -11.30 -2.88
C ARG A 179 18.35 -12.29 -2.81
N LYS A 180 18.96 -12.64 -3.94
CA LYS A 180 20.14 -13.52 -3.99
C LYS A 180 21.30 -12.88 -3.22
N LEU A 181 21.58 -11.60 -3.49
CA LEU A 181 22.62 -10.84 -2.78
C LEU A 181 22.35 -10.76 -1.27
N LEU A 182 21.11 -10.45 -0.89
CA LEU A 182 20.73 -10.36 0.52
C LEU A 182 20.86 -11.72 1.24
N ARG A 183 20.41 -12.82 0.63
CA ARG A 183 20.55 -14.17 1.21
C ARG A 183 22.01 -14.55 1.41
N ALA A 184 22.86 -14.30 0.40
CA ALA A 184 24.28 -14.61 0.49
C ALA A 184 24.94 -13.84 1.65
N GLU A 185 24.61 -12.56 1.83
CA GLU A 185 25.15 -11.77 2.95
C GLU A 185 24.63 -12.24 4.31
N MET A 186 23.34 -12.57 4.40
CA MET A 186 22.74 -13.12 5.61
C MET A 186 23.39 -14.45 6.03
N GLN A 187 23.72 -15.33 5.06
CA GLN A 187 24.47 -16.56 5.34
C GLN A 187 25.88 -16.27 5.86
N LYS A 188 26.60 -15.32 5.24
CA LYS A 188 27.93 -14.91 5.71
C LYS A 188 27.92 -14.41 7.15
N GLN A 189 26.90 -13.64 7.54
CA GLN A 189 26.77 -13.15 8.92
C GLN A 189 26.40 -14.24 9.93
N LYS A 190 25.86 -15.39 9.51
CA LYS A 190 25.55 -16.52 10.40
C LYS A 190 26.80 -17.33 10.78
N HIS A 191 27.82 -17.32 9.93
CA HIS A 191 29.08 -18.06 10.11
C HIS A 191 30.23 -17.21 10.65
N ARG A 192 29.91 -16.00 11.16
CA ARG A 192 30.83 -15.13 11.89
C ARG A 192 30.43 -15.10 13.34
#